data_AF-A0A7V8YRX7-F1
#
_entry.id   AF-A0A7V8YRX7-F1
#
_cell.length_a   1.000
_cell.length_b   1.000
_cell.length_c   1.000
_cell.angle_alpha   90.00
_cell.angle_beta   90.00
_cell.angle_gamma   90.00
#
_symmetry.space_group_name_H-M   'P 1'
#
loop_
_entity.id
_entity.type
_entity.pdbx_description
1 polymer ?
#
loop_
_entity_poly.entity_id
_entity_poly.type
_entity_poly.pdbx_seq_one_letter_code
_entity_poly.pdbx_strand_id
1 'polypeptide(L)'
;MALPRETVSKGFVQELEDFSTLLRSLDEKEWNTPSRCDGWTVANVAGHVTGQLTDVTTGKLDDLGTPGVTQRQVDERKGRSADEVADEVDAGRKVGTDMVATFDDDAWNGPVPAPNVAGTLGDGVEALWYDTYLHADDIRSAIGRKSERGPGLEAGISHIATILGQKEWGAATLALDGIAEFPVGGSGGKRITGDPFEFMLAATGRGDPARFGLDETVNIYR
;
A
#
# COMPACT_ATOMS: atom_id res chain seq x y z
N MET A 1 -0.60 11.30 13.23
CA MET A 1 -2.04 11.58 12.99
C MET A 1 -2.35 10.98 11.63
N ALA A 2 -3.47 10.27 11.51
CA ALA A 2 -3.92 9.76 10.22
C ALA A 2 -4.20 10.92 9.25
N LEU A 3 -4.08 10.67 7.95
CA LEU A 3 -4.39 11.67 6.94
C LEU A 3 -5.90 12.01 6.93
N PRO A 4 -6.29 13.23 6.51
CA PRO A 4 -7.71 13.59 6.41
C PRO A 4 -8.47 12.66 5.46
N ARG A 5 -9.74 12.35 5.77
CA ARG A 5 -10.63 11.51 4.92
C ARG A 5 -10.58 11.91 3.46
N GLU A 6 -10.76 13.19 3.15
CA GLU A 6 -10.75 13.68 1.77
C GLU A 6 -9.42 13.43 1.06
N THR A 7 -8.29 13.56 1.77
CA THR A 7 -6.95 13.25 1.24
C THR A 7 -6.84 11.77 0.91
N VAL A 8 -7.22 10.90 1.84
CA VAL A 8 -7.16 9.44 1.66
C VAL A 8 -8.09 8.97 0.54
N SER A 9 -9.35 9.42 0.52
CA SER A 9 -10.33 9.01 -0.50
C SER A 9 -9.89 9.43 -1.92
N LYS A 10 -9.42 10.67 -2.09
CA LYS A 10 -8.94 11.16 -3.39
C LYS A 10 -7.65 10.45 -3.81
N GLY A 11 -6.72 10.30 -2.88
CA GLY A 11 -5.44 9.63 -3.11
C GLY A 11 -5.61 8.18 -3.54
N PHE A 12 -6.45 7.42 -2.82
CA PHE A 12 -6.77 6.04 -3.16
C PHE A 12 -7.33 5.90 -4.59
N VAL A 13 -8.33 6.72 -4.96
CA VAL A 13 -8.92 6.66 -6.30
C VAL A 13 -7.92 7.03 -7.39
N GLN A 14 -7.07 8.04 -7.14
CA GLN A 14 -6.03 8.45 -8.09
C GLN A 14 -4.97 7.36 -8.26
N GLU A 15 -4.52 6.73 -7.18
CA GLU A 15 -3.50 5.68 -7.24
C GLU A 15 -3.98 4.47 -8.05
N LEU A 16 -5.25 4.09 -7.95
CA LEU A 16 -5.82 3.03 -8.80
C LEU A 16 -5.79 3.39 -10.29
N GLU A 17 -6.02 4.66 -10.64
CA GLU A 17 -5.91 5.15 -12.02
C GLU A 17 -4.46 5.14 -12.51
N ASP A 18 -3.53 5.60 -11.66
CA ASP A 18 -2.09 5.61 -11.96
C ASP A 18 -1.55 4.18 -12.09
N PHE A 19 -2.05 3.26 -11.26
CA PHE A 19 -1.72 1.84 -11.33
C PHE A 19 -2.24 1.21 -12.61
N SER A 20 -3.51 1.40 -12.98
CA SER A 20 -4.07 0.96 -14.26
C SER A 20 -3.24 1.49 -15.44
N THR A 21 -2.88 2.77 -15.40
CA THR A 21 -2.02 3.40 -16.42
C THR A 21 -0.63 2.76 -16.49
N LEU A 22 -0.02 2.45 -15.35
CA LEU A 22 1.24 1.73 -15.30
C LEU A 22 1.10 0.35 -15.94
N LEU A 23 0.07 -0.43 -15.60
CA LEU A 23 -0.14 -1.77 -16.16
C LEU A 23 -0.29 -1.74 -17.69
N ARG A 24 -1.09 -0.81 -18.23
CA ARG A 24 -1.28 -0.65 -19.68
C ARG A 24 -0.03 -0.25 -20.44
N SER A 25 0.99 0.25 -19.75
CA SER A 25 2.25 0.65 -20.34
C SER A 25 3.31 -0.46 -20.36
N LEU A 26 2.99 -1.66 -19.87
CA LEU A 26 3.91 -2.78 -19.79
C LEU A 26 3.86 -3.62 -21.07
N ASP A 27 5.04 -3.96 -21.60
CA ASP A 27 5.14 -5.00 -22.64
C ASP A 27 5.15 -6.42 -22.05
N GLU A 28 5.07 -7.45 -22.90
CA GLU A 28 5.05 -8.85 -22.47
C GLU A 28 6.32 -9.26 -21.70
N LYS A 29 7.48 -8.68 -22.03
CA LYS A 29 8.73 -8.98 -21.35
C LYS A 29 8.75 -8.35 -19.96
N GLU A 30 8.37 -7.09 -19.85
CA GLU A 30 8.20 -6.35 -18.59
C GLU A 30 7.20 -7.08 -17.68
N TRP A 31 6.06 -7.53 -18.22
CA TRP A 31 5.02 -8.27 -17.49
C TRP A 31 5.52 -9.55 -16.82
N ASN A 32 6.46 -10.24 -17.47
CA ASN A 32 7.04 -11.49 -16.98
C ASN A 32 8.36 -11.30 -16.21
N THR A 33 8.80 -10.06 -15.98
CA THR A 33 10.06 -9.78 -15.28
C THR A 33 9.94 -10.09 -13.79
N PRO A 34 10.95 -10.72 -13.15
CA PRO A 34 10.98 -10.90 -11.70
C PRO A 34 10.94 -9.57 -10.95
N SER A 35 10.15 -9.51 -9.89
CA SER A 35 10.06 -8.34 -9.00
C SER A 35 10.96 -8.50 -7.77
N ARG A 36 10.98 -7.49 -6.89
CA ARG A 36 11.63 -7.59 -5.57
C ARG A 36 10.80 -8.34 -4.53
N CYS A 37 9.55 -8.72 -4.85
CA CYS A 37 8.77 -9.64 -4.05
C CYS A 37 9.24 -11.06 -4.34
N ASP A 38 9.75 -11.75 -3.31
CA ASP A 38 10.39 -13.06 -3.46
C ASP A 38 9.49 -14.06 -4.21
N GLY A 39 10.01 -14.58 -5.32
CA GLY A 39 9.33 -15.57 -6.15
C GLY A 39 8.22 -15.02 -7.05
N TRP A 40 8.00 -13.71 -7.08
CA TRP A 40 6.92 -13.08 -7.83
C TRP A 40 7.41 -12.30 -9.04
N THR A 41 6.75 -12.47 -10.18
CA THR A 41 6.89 -11.59 -11.34
C THR A 41 6.06 -10.32 -11.18
N VAL A 42 6.27 -9.34 -12.07
CA VAL A 42 5.39 -8.16 -12.23
C VAL A 42 3.91 -8.57 -12.35
N ALA A 43 3.60 -9.61 -13.14
CA ALA A 43 2.25 -10.14 -13.25
C ALA A 43 1.68 -10.66 -11.91
N ASN A 44 2.51 -11.27 -11.06
CA ASN A 44 2.06 -11.73 -9.74
C ASN A 44 1.76 -10.56 -8.81
N VAL A 45 2.64 -9.56 -8.76
CA VAL A 45 2.42 -8.34 -7.98
C VAL A 45 1.14 -7.64 -8.42
N ALA A 46 0.95 -7.47 -9.74
CA ALA A 46 -0.26 -6.84 -10.28
C ALA A 46 -1.53 -7.66 -9.99
N GLY A 47 -1.43 -8.99 -10.06
CA GLY A 47 -2.52 -9.90 -9.70
C GLY A 47 -2.92 -9.80 -8.22
N HIS A 48 -1.96 -9.64 -7.31
CA HIS A 48 -2.22 -9.43 -5.89
C HIS A 48 -3.00 -8.12 -5.64
N VAL A 49 -2.46 -6.99 -6.08
CA VAL A 49 -3.08 -5.66 -5.87
C VAL A 49 -4.50 -5.63 -6.46
N THR A 50 -4.64 -6.11 -7.69
CA THR A 50 -5.96 -6.17 -8.36
C THR A 50 -6.91 -7.12 -7.63
N GLY A 51 -6.41 -8.25 -7.13
CA GLY A 51 -7.22 -9.19 -6.36
C GLY A 51 -7.67 -8.66 -5.02
N GLN A 52 -6.83 -7.91 -4.33
CA GLN A 52 -7.20 -7.25 -3.08
C GLN A 52 -8.30 -6.20 -3.33
N LEU A 53 -8.16 -5.39 -4.38
CA LEU A 53 -9.21 -4.44 -4.79
C LEU A 53 -10.53 -5.16 -5.11
N THR A 54 -10.49 -6.25 -5.87
CA THR A 54 -11.68 -7.04 -6.22
C THR A 54 -12.33 -7.67 -4.98
N ASP A 55 -11.54 -8.24 -4.07
CA ASP A 55 -12.06 -8.81 -2.83
C ASP A 55 -12.76 -7.75 -1.98
N VAL A 56 -12.17 -6.57 -1.83
CA VAL A 56 -12.76 -5.45 -1.07
C VAL A 56 -14.06 -4.96 -1.73
N THR A 57 -14.04 -4.71 -3.03
CA THR A 57 -15.20 -4.15 -3.76
C THR A 57 -16.34 -5.14 -3.94
N THR A 58 -16.08 -6.44 -3.77
CA THR A 58 -17.10 -7.51 -3.79
C THR A 58 -17.48 -8.00 -2.39
N GLY A 59 -16.90 -7.44 -1.33
CA GLY A 59 -17.22 -7.78 0.06
C GLY A 59 -16.64 -9.12 0.54
N LYS A 60 -15.64 -9.67 -0.15
CA LYS A 60 -14.92 -10.89 0.24
C LYS A 60 -13.79 -10.56 1.21
N LEU A 61 -14.16 -10.15 2.42
CA LEU A 61 -13.24 -9.56 3.40
C LEU A 61 -12.56 -10.58 4.35
N ASP A 62 -12.99 -11.83 4.32
CA ASP A 62 -12.44 -12.89 5.16
C ASP A 62 -10.96 -13.16 4.84
N ASP A 63 -10.13 -13.20 5.88
CA ASP A 63 -8.69 -13.48 5.82
C ASP A 63 -7.88 -12.58 4.88
N LEU A 64 -8.37 -11.36 4.59
CA LEU A 64 -7.62 -10.36 3.84
C LEU A 64 -6.23 -10.14 4.45
N GLY A 65 -5.22 -10.07 3.58
CA GLY A 65 -3.81 -9.89 3.96
C GLY A 65 -3.10 -11.15 4.45
N THR A 66 -3.80 -12.30 4.56
CA THR A 66 -3.13 -13.57 4.88
C THR A 66 -2.39 -14.14 3.65
N PRO A 67 -1.29 -14.90 3.84
CA PRO A 67 -0.55 -15.49 2.72
C PRO A 67 -1.41 -16.36 1.79
N GLY A 68 -2.40 -17.08 2.33
CA GLY A 68 -3.31 -17.92 1.54
C GLY A 68 -4.23 -17.10 0.63
N VAL A 69 -4.79 -16.01 1.13
CA VAL A 69 -5.62 -15.09 0.33
C VAL A 69 -4.77 -14.33 -0.69
N THR A 70 -3.59 -13.87 -0.29
CA THR A 70 -2.62 -13.22 -1.18
C THR A 70 -2.23 -14.14 -2.35
N GLN A 71 -1.94 -15.42 -2.09
CA GLN A 71 -1.63 -16.38 -3.16
C GLN A 71 -2.84 -16.66 -4.06
N ARG A 72 -4.05 -16.77 -3.49
CA ARG A 72 -5.30 -16.93 -4.27
C ARG A 72 -5.50 -15.78 -5.26
N GLN A 73 -5.30 -14.54 -4.81
CA GLN A 73 -5.46 -13.35 -5.66
C GLN A 73 -4.54 -13.40 -6.90
N VAL A 74 -3.32 -13.91 -6.71
CA VAL A 74 -2.36 -14.15 -7.81
C VAL A 74 -2.84 -15.29 -8.71
N ASP A 75 -3.20 -16.43 -8.13
CA ASP A 75 -3.57 -17.63 -8.89
C ASP A 75 -4.81 -17.43 -9.76
N GLU A 76 -5.83 -16.70 -9.26
CA GLU A 76 -7.06 -16.35 -9.99
C GLU A 76 -6.79 -15.49 -11.24
N ARG A 77 -5.64 -14.82 -11.33
CA ARG A 77 -5.25 -13.93 -12.44
C ARG A 77 -4.14 -14.51 -13.31
N LYS A 78 -3.72 -15.74 -13.05
CA LYS A 78 -2.64 -16.40 -13.81
C LYS A 78 -3.02 -16.53 -15.29
N GLY A 79 -2.10 -16.10 -16.16
CA GLY A 79 -2.26 -16.17 -17.60
C GLY A 79 -3.00 -14.98 -18.24
N ARG A 80 -3.47 -14.02 -17.43
CA ARG A 80 -4.02 -12.76 -17.94
C ARG A 80 -2.91 -11.82 -18.39
N SER A 81 -3.21 -11.04 -19.43
CA SER A 81 -2.37 -9.95 -19.92
C SER A 81 -2.43 -8.73 -19.01
N ALA A 82 -1.47 -7.82 -19.15
CA ALA A 82 -1.45 -6.57 -18.40
C ALA A 82 -2.72 -5.72 -18.65
N ASP A 83 -3.21 -5.69 -19.89
CA ASP A 83 -4.45 -4.98 -20.26
C ASP A 83 -5.69 -5.57 -19.58
N GLU A 84 -5.82 -6.90 -19.55
CA GLU A 84 -6.95 -7.56 -18.89
C GLU A 84 -6.94 -7.32 -17.37
N VAL A 85 -5.77 -7.23 -16.75
CA VAL A 85 -5.65 -6.88 -15.33
C VAL A 85 -5.97 -5.39 -15.11
N ALA A 86 -5.50 -4.49 -15.98
CA ALA A 86 -5.84 -3.08 -15.93
C ALA A 86 -7.35 -2.81 -16.09
N ASP A 87 -8.02 -3.53 -16.99
CA ASP A 87 -9.48 -3.46 -17.15
C ASP A 87 -10.23 -3.82 -15.86
N GLU A 88 -9.72 -4.79 -15.10
CA GLU A 88 -10.29 -5.15 -13.80
C GLU A 88 -10.00 -4.09 -12.73
N VAL A 89 -8.80 -3.51 -12.72
CA VAL A 89 -8.50 -2.35 -11.86
C VAL A 89 -9.47 -1.21 -12.14
N ASP A 90 -9.74 -0.90 -13.41
CA ASP A 90 -10.68 0.17 -13.79
C ASP A 90 -12.11 -0.14 -13.36
N ALA A 91 -12.53 -1.40 -13.40
CA ALA A 91 -13.83 -1.84 -12.90
C ALA A 91 -13.91 -1.72 -11.36
N GLY A 92 -12.90 -2.21 -10.65
CA GLY A 92 -12.80 -2.11 -9.19
C GLY A 92 -12.72 -0.65 -8.72
N ARG A 93 -11.99 0.21 -9.44
CA ARG A 93 -11.86 1.64 -9.14
C ARG A 93 -13.21 2.36 -9.19
N LYS A 94 -14.08 2.03 -10.14
CA LYS A 94 -15.43 2.62 -10.20
C LYS A 94 -16.23 2.29 -8.94
N VAL A 95 -16.25 1.01 -8.55
CA VAL A 95 -16.94 0.55 -7.34
C VAL A 95 -16.31 1.18 -6.09
N GLY A 96 -14.97 1.18 -6.00
CA GLY A 96 -14.23 1.80 -4.91
C GLY A 96 -14.51 3.30 -4.77
N THR A 97 -14.62 4.02 -5.90
CA THR A 97 -14.99 5.44 -5.93
C THR A 97 -16.39 5.66 -5.35
N ASP A 98 -17.36 4.85 -5.78
CA ASP A 98 -18.73 4.93 -5.26
C ASP A 98 -18.77 4.61 -3.76
N MET A 99 -18.04 3.57 -3.31
CA MET A 99 -17.96 3.19 -1.89
C MET A 99 -17.41 4.33 -1.03
N VAL A 100 -16.23 4.87 -1.36
CA VAL A 100 -15.62 5.92 -0.53
C VAL A 100 -16.43 7.22 -0.52
N ALA A 101 -17.20 7.50 -1.58
CA ALA A 101 -18.11 8.64 -1.62
C ALA A 101 -19.32 8.49 -0.67
N THR A 102 -19.68 7.26 -0.29
CA THR A 102 -20.81 7.01 0.62
C THR A 102 -20.46 7.04 2.10
N PHE A 103 -19.18 6.87 2.46
CA PHE A 103 -18.77 6.83 3.86
C PHE A 103 -18.85 8.24 4.48
N ASP A 104 -19.66 8.40 5.52
CA ASP A 104 -19.66 9.59 6.37
C ASP A 104 -18.53 9.53 7.42
N ASP A 105 -18.41 10.57 8.26
CA ASP A 105 -17.35 10.63 9.27
C ASP A 105 -17.51 9.54 10.34
N ASP A 106 -18.74 9.12 10.66
CA ASP A 106 -18.98 8.07 11.65
C ASP A 106 -18.54 6.71 11.11
N ALA A 107 -18.90 6.39 9.86
CA ALA A 107 -18.42 5.18 9.18
C ALA A 107 -16.90 5.19 9.01
N TRP A 108 -16.32 6.33 8.63
CA TRP A 108 -14.88 6.48 8.42
C TRP A 108 -14.05 6.20 9.69
N ASN A 109 -14.53 6.70 10.83
CA ASN A 109 -13.89 6.50 12.14
C ASN A 109 -14.33 5.19 12.82
N GLY A 110 -15.31 4.50 12.27
CA GLY A 110 -15.77 3.19 12.73
C GLY A 110 -14.75 2.08 12.43
N PRO A 111 -14.89 0.90 13.05
CA PRO A 111 -13.98 -0.21 12.85
C PRO A 111 -13.99 -0.68 11.38
N VAL A 112 -12.83 -1.12 10.89
CA VAL A 112 -12.74 -1.78 9.58
C VAL A 112 -13.64 -3.03 9.55
N PRO A 113 -14.44 -3.27 8.50
CA PRO A 113 -15.37 -4.40 8.42
C PRO A 113 -14.68 -5.72 8.04
N ALA A 114 -13.44 -5.94 8.47
CA ALA A 114 -12.66 -7.14 8.23
C ALA A 114 -12.23 -7.77 9.57
N PRO A 115 -12.75 -8.96 9.95
CA PRO A 115 -12.63 -9.51 11.31
C PRO A 115 -11.21 -9.63 11.88
N ASN A 116 -10.20 -9.76 11.02
CA ASN A 116 -8.80 -9.97 11.39
C ASN A 116 -7.91 -8.74 11.14
N VAL A 117 -8.51 -7.59 10.85
CA VAL A 117 -7.80 -6.33 10.59
C VAL A 117 -8.11 -5.35 11.70
N ALA A 118 -7.07 -4.77 12.31
CA ALA A 118 -7.22 -3.74 13.33
C ALA A 118 -7.31 -2.34 12.69
N GLY A 119 -7.96 -1.41 13.37
CA GLY A 119 -8.06 -0.02 12.95
C GLY A 119 -9.44 0.39 12.45
N THR A 120 -9.50 1.60 11.93
CA THR A 120 -10.71 2.23 11.40
C THR A 120 -10.92 1.88 9.92
N LEU A 121 -12.11 2.15 9.40
CA LEU A 121 -12.37 2.09 7.96
C LEU A 121 -11.38 2.98 7.18
N GLY A 122 -11.09 4.18 7.70
CA GLY A 122 -10.10 5.08 7.12
C GLY A 122 -8.70 4.48 7.06
N ASP A 123 -8.25 3.81 8.12
CA ASP A 123 -6.96 3.08 8.13
C ASP A 123 -6.93 1.98 7.06
N GLY A 124 -8.07 1.29 6.84
CA GLY A 124 -8.21 0.28 5.80
C GLY A 124 -8.10 0.86 4.39
N VAL A 125 -8.75 1.99 4.10
CA VAL A 125 -8.64 2.66 2.79
C VAL A 125 -7.23 3.20 2.56
N GLU A 126 -6.60 3.78 3.58
CA GLU A 126 -5.20 4.24 3.50
C GLU A 126 -4.24 3.06 3.27
N ALA A 127 -4.49 1.90 3.90
CA ALA A 127 -3.71 0.70 3.67
C ALA A 127 -3.81 0.21 2.22
N LEU A 128 -4.99 0.22 1.60
CA LEU A 128 -5.16 -0.14 0.17
C LEU A 128 -4.43 0.84 -0.75
N TRP A 129 -4.46 2.13 -0.41
CA TRP A 129 -3.72 3.14 -1.16
C TRP A 129 -2.21 2.91 -1.06
N TYR A 130 -1.68 2.76 0.16
CA TYR A 130 -0.27 2.46 0.40
C TYR A 130 0.18 1.18 -0.31
N ASP A 131 -0.60 0.09 -0.21
CA ASP A 131 -0.27 -1.20 -0.80
C ASP A 131 -0.17 -1.10 -2.33
N THR A 132 -1.14 -0.43 -2.95
CA THR A 132 -1.13 -0.14 -4.40
C THR A 132 0.12 0.67 -4.79
N TYR A 133 0.43 1.74 -4.06
CA TYR A 133 1.59 2.59 -4.34
C TYR A 133 2.92 1.83 -4.20
N LEU A 134 3.09 1.06 -3.12
CA LEU A 134 4.30 0.28 -2.86
C LEU A 134 4.52 -0.79 -3.93
N HIS A 135 3.46 -1.50 -4.29
CA HIS A 135 3.51 -2.55 -5.31
C HIS A 135 3.64 -1.98 -6.73
N ALA A 136 3.12 -0.78 -6.99
CA ALA A 136 3.43 -0.05 -8.23
C ALA A 136 4.93 0.27 -8.31
N ASP A 137 5.57 0.62 -7.18
CA ASP A 137 7.03 0.79 -7.13
C ASP A 137 7.80 -0.54 -7.27
N ASP A 138 7.30 -1.65 -6.72
CA ASP A 138 7.87 -2.98 -6.96
C ASP A 138 7.93 -3.28 -8.48
N ILE A 139 6.87 -2.93 -9.22
CA ILE A 139 6.80 -3.06 -10.67
C ILE A 139 7.78 -2.11 -11.36
N ARG A 140 7.77 -0.82 -11.03
CA ARG A 140 8.67 0.18 -11.64
C ARG A 140 10.14 -0.21 -11.45
N SER A 141 10.51 -0.67 -10.25
CA SER A 141 11.85 -1.16 -9.94
C SER A 141 12.27 -2.35 -10.81
N ALA A 142 11.39 -3.35 -10.96
CA ALA A 142 11.64 -4.55 -11.76
C ALA A 142 11.98 -4.23 -13.23
N ILE A 143 11.36 -3.18 -13.78
CA ILE A 143 11.49 -2.78 -15.18
C ILE A 143 12.42 -1.57 -15.38
N GLY A 144 13.12 -1.13 -14.33
CA GLY A 144 14.10 -0.03 -14.39
C GLY A 144 13.50 1.36 -14.57
N ARG A 145 12.22 1.56 -14.24
CA ARG A 145 11.56 2.87 -14.21
C ARG A 145 11.78 3.55 -12.86
N LYS A 146 11.75 4.89 -12.86
CA LYS A 146 11.94 5.69 -11.65
C LYS A 146 10.74 5.54 -10.71
N SER A 147 11.02 5.54 -9.41
CA SER A 147 10.00 5.61 -8.37
C SER A 147 9.30 6.97 -8.36
N GLU A 148 7.99 6.94 -8.12
CA GLU A 148 7.19 8.15 -7.93
C GLU A 148 7.35 8.69 -6.50
N ARG A 149 7.37 10.01 -6.34
CA ARG A 149 7.57 10.69 -5.04
C ARG A 149 6.35 11.51 -4.59
N GLY A 150 5.19 11.22 -5.17
CA GLY A 150 3.95 11.97 -4.98
C GLY A 150 3.19 11.61 -3.69
N PRO A 151 1.89 11.96 -3.60
CA PRO A 151 1.06 11.76 -2.42
C PRO A 151 1.01 10.33 -1.86
N GLY A 152 1.14 9.30 -2.71
CA GLY A 152 1.23 7.90 -2.27
C GLY A 152 2.41 7.62 -1.33
N LEU A 153 3.52 8.37 -1.47
CA LEU A 153 4.66 8.27 -0.55
C LEU A 153 4.30 8.77 0.84
N GLU A 154 3.65 9.92 0.94
CA GLU A 154 3.21 10.48 2.23
C GLU A 154 2.19 9.56 2.90
N ALA A 155 1.24 9.01 2.13
CA ALA A 155 0.30 7.99 2.61
C ALA A 155 1.02 6.75 3.11
N GLY A 156 2.07 6.28 2.41
CA GLY A 156 2.86 5.16 2.87
C GLY A 156 3.59 5.41 4.19
N ILE A 157 4.14 6.60 4.38
CA ILE A 157 4.76 6.98 5.67
C ILE A 157 3.73 7.07 6.79
N SER A 158 2.56 7.66 6.51
CA SER A 158 1.44 7.71 7.45
C SER A 158 1.00 6.29 7.87
N HIS A 159 0.79 5.40 6.91
CA HIS A 159 0.43 4.00 7.16
C HIS A 159 1.50 3.28 7.98
N ILE A 160 2.77 3.39 7.62
CA ILE A 160 3.88 2.79 8.37
C ILE A 160 3.89 3.29 9.82
N ALA A 161 3.72 4.59 10.04
CA ALA A 161 3.68 5.16 11.39
C ALA A 161 2.51 4.58 12.21
N THR A 162 1.35 4.42 11.60
CA THR A 162 0.17 3.79 12.22
C THR A 162 0.45 2.34 12.60
N ILE A 163 0.99 1.53 11.68
CA ILE A 163 1.30 0.11 11.96
C ILE A 163 2.37 -0.04 13.04
N LEU A 164 3.44 0.75 13.01
CA LEU A 164 4.46 0.74 14.06
C LEU A 164 3.87 1.10 15.43
N GLY A 165 2.93 2.05 15.47
CA GLY A 165 2.19 2.41 16.67
C GLY A 165 1.32 1.26 17.19
N GLN A 166 0.57 0.59 16.30
CA GLN A 166 -0.27 -0.56 16.65
C GLN A 166 0.55 -1.76 17.14
N LYS A 167 1.78 -1.93 16.64
CA LYS A 167 2.74 -2.96 17.08
C LYS A 167 3.50 -2.59 18.35
N GLU A 168 3.20 -1.45 18.97
CA GLU A 168 3.89 -0.94 20.16
C GLU A 168 5.42 -0.86 19.97
N TRP A 169 5.87 -0.55 18.74
CA TRP A 169 7.30 -0.55 18.37
C TRP A 169 8.16 0.39 19.23
N GLY A 170 7.53 1.43 19.76
CA GLY A 170 8.15 2.43 20.61
C GLY A 170 7.82 3.83 20.13
N ALA A 171 7.91 4.79 21.05
CA ALA A 171 7.60 6.17 20.73
C ALA A 171 8.70 6.77 19.83
N ALA A 172 8.27 7.37 18.72
CA ALA A 172 9.16 8.01 17.75
C ALA A 172 8.44 9.13 16.97
N THR A 173 9.21 9.90 16.21
CA THR A 173 8.70 10.86 15.23
C THR A 173 9.43 10.68 13.91
N LEU A 174 8.68 10.36 12.86
CA LEU A 174 9.17 10.33 11.48
C LEU A 174 9.18 11.77 10.97
N ALA A 175 10.36 12.38 10.91
CA ALA A 175 10.60 13.73 10.41
C ALA A 175 11.45 13.66 9.14
N LEU A 176 10.84 13.09 8.11
CA LEU A 176 11.48 12.77 6.84
C LEU A 176 11.41 13.99 5.90
N ASP A 177 12.36 14.06 4.98
CA ASP A 177 12.58 15.25 4.16
C ASP A 177 11.38 15.55 3.24
N GLY A 178 10.86 16.78 3.32
CA GLY A 178 9.85 17.29 2.37
C GLY A 178 8.41 16.83 2.60
N ILE A 179 8.11 16.13 3.70
CA ILE A 179 6.74 15.71 4.07
C ILE A 179 6.40 16.12 5.51
N ALA A 180 5.13 15.98 5.89
CA ALA A 180 4.68 16.23 7.26
C ALA A 180 5.33 15.24 8.26
N GLU A 181 5.39 15.64 9.54
CA GLU A 181 5.91 14.77 10.59
C GLU A 181 4.83 13.80 11.07
N PHE A 182 5.20 12.53 11.21
CA PHE A 182 4.30 11.48 11.68
C PHE A 182 4.76 10.95 13.06
N PRO A 183 3.94 11.09 14.11
CA PRO A 183 4.22 10.46 15.39
C PRO A 183 3.96 8.95 15.31
N VAL A 184 4.83 8.17 15.94
CA VAL A 184 4.69 6.73 16.15
C VAL A 184 4.48 6.49 17.64
N GLY A 185 3.36 5.87 18.02
CA GLY A 185 3.05 5.55 19.42
C GLY A 185 2.87 6.79 20.32
N GLY A 186 3.32 6.68 21.57
CA GLY A 186 3.18 7.72 22.61
C GLY A 186 4.08 8.95 22.40
N SER A 187 4.02 9.90 23.33
CA SER A 187 4.81 11.14 23.28
C SER A 187 6.26 10.94 23.78
N GLY A 188 7.20 11.64 23.14
CA GLY A 188 8.63 11.58 23.49
C GLY A 188 9.29 10.33 22.91
N GLY A 189 10.37 10.47 22.16
CA GLY A 189 10.89 9.35 21.39
C GLY A 189 12.07 9.70 20.50
N LYS A 190 12.57 8.71 19.75
CA LYS A 190 13.60 8.95 18.72
C LYS A 190 13.00 9.79 17.59
N ARG A 191 13.76 10.76 17.11
CA ARG A 191 13.44 11.49 15.88
C ARG A 191 14.20 10.87 14.72
N ILE A 192 13.48 10.39 13.72
CA ILE A 192 14.03 9.71 12.55
C ILE A 192 13.96 10.69 11.37
N THR A 193 15.09 10.89 10.69
CA THR A 193 15.24 11.87 9.60
C THR A 193 15.88 11.22 8.38
N GLY A 194 15.64 11.78 7.20
CA GLY A 194 16.22 11.34 5.94
C GLY A 194 15.19 11.27 4.81
N ASP A 195 15.58 10.64 3.69
CA ASP A 195 14.71 10.51 2.52
C ASP A 195 13.50 9.62 2.82
N PRO A 196 12.26 10.09 2.57
CA PRO A 196 11.06 9.34 2.92
C PRO A 196 10.90 8.04 2.16
N PHE A 197 11.31 7.99 0.89
CA PHE A 197 11.17 6.77 0.09
C PHE A 197 12.16 5.70 0.55
N GLU A 198 13.41 6.08 0.82
CA GLU A 198 14.40 5.15 1.38
C GLU A 198 13.94 4.61 2.75
N PHE A 199 13.31 5.44 3.57
CA PHE A 199 12.72 5.00 4.83
C PHE A 199 11.58 4.01 4.60
N MET A 200 10.67 4.31 3.67
CA MET A 200 9.59 3.40 3.30
C MET A 200 10.15 2.06 2.84
N LEU A 201 11.18 2.03 1.98
CA LEU A 201 11.82 0.78 1.57
C LEU A 201 12.39 0.00 2.75
N ALA A 202 13.09 0.67 3.68
CA ALA A 202 13.63 0.01 4.87
C ALA A 202 12.51 -0.57 5.78
N ALA A 203 11.48 0.22 6.06
CA ALA A 203 10.33 -0.16 6.89
C ALA A 203 9.44 -1.25 6.26
N THR A 204 9.70 -1.63 5.00
CA THR A 204 8.93 -2.63 4.26
C THR A 204 9.79 -3.80 3.77
N GLY A 205 11.02 -3.92 4.31
CA GLY A 205 11.95 -5.01 4.01
C GLY A 205 12.62 -4.94 2.65
N ARG A 206 12.52 -3.81 1.95
CA ARG A 206 13.08 -3.55 0.61
C ARG A 206 14.37 -2.71 0.64
N GLY A 207 14.79 -2.27 1.82
CA GLY A 207 15.94 -1.40 2.05
C GLY A 207 16.63 -1.69 3.38
N ASP A 208 17.76 -1.05 3.61
CA ASP A 208 18.59 -1.24 4.80
C ASP A 208 18.19 -0.27 5.93
N PRO A 209 17.60 -0.75 7.05
CA PRO A 209 17.21 0.11 8.18
C PRO A 209 18.39 0.75 8.91
N ALA A 210 19.61 0.22 8.77
CA ALA A 210 20.80 0.79 9.42
C ALA A 210 21.11 2.21 8.93
N ARG A 211 20.65 2.59 7.71
CA ARG A 211 20.76 3.96 7.18
C ARG A 211 20.07 5.01 8.05
N PHE A 212 19.08 4.59 8.82
CA PHE A 212 18.32 5.43 9.75
C PHE A 212 18.70 5.21 11.22
N GLY A 213 19.77 4.43 11.48
CA GLY A 213 20.14 4.03 12.84
C GLY A 213 19.10 3.10 13.50
N LEU A 214 18.39 2.34 12.68
CA LEU A 214 17.37 1.38 13.09
C LEU A 214 17.84 -0.05 12.81
N ASP A 215 17.18 -1.02 13.43
CA ASP A 215 17.34 -2.43 13.12
C ASP A 215 16.10 -2.94 12.36
N GLU A 216 16.09 -4.25 12.08
CA GLU A 216 15.04 -4.92 11.32
C GLU A 216 13.64 -4.88 11.97
N THR A 217 13.52 -4.47 13.24
CA THR A 217 12.22 -4.37 13.92
C THR A 217 11.32 -3.27 13.34
N VAL A 218 11.88 -2.35 12.55
CA VAL A 218 11.09 -1.33 11.82
C VAL A 218 10.30 -1.94 10.65
N ASN A 219 10.61 -3.16 10.23
CA ASN A 219 9.90 -3.81 9.13
C ASN A 219 8.47 -4.18 9.56
N ILE A 220 7.47 -3.51 8.99
CA ILE A 220 6.06 -3.68 9.36
C ILE A 220 5.48 -5.06 8.96
N TYR A 221 6.21 -5.86 8.17
CA TYR A 221 5.81 -7.22 7.79
C TYR A 221 6.41 -8.32 8.68
N ARG A 222 7.17 -7.96 9.73
CA ARG A 222 7.73 -8.91 10.70
C ARG A 222 6.97 -8.97 12.03
#